data_AF-A0A8J2LPQ1-F1
#
_entry.id   AF-A0A8J2LPQ1-F1
#
_cell.length_a   1.000
_cell.length_b   1.000
_cell.length_c   1.000
_cell.angle_alpha   90.00
_cell.angle_beta   90.00
_cell.angle_gamma   90.00
#
_symmetry.space_group_name_H-M   'P 1'
#
loop_
_entity.id
_entity.type
_entity.pdbx_description
1 polymer ?
#
loop_
_entity_poly.entity_id
_entity_poly.type
_entity_poly.pdbx_seq_one_letter_code
_entity_poly.pdbx_strand_id
1 'polypeptide(L)'
;MIFKVILDSLSIHSFTVDKTLESYAGGEEVVDAVINKIRHSNIFLENDHDFLKRLAFFRTKFGVESMDKDSFQGGIWQINETAYDGTKEGSLAVIHKQIFLKFKITWSDTAWTDLAKPMYSGLAARIILHVICSSGKNPPPMPQTLQEQANFWVRHLVTGPSVSISYQSDPTVFVSAVEVWEGDVKSCAGKMDFVVVLDGSASVGPHEFQKCKQFVWELFSSFSFDTVRMGFIVFSGSAVTVLTFSTTSRAEIQRLVLGAEYPQNMTNTNAGISHGLRLFQEAPLRPGVPKIMAVFTDGVSNIGGESGRGGVPDIKLAQEANVICFAVGIGHYINRDELLEIAYKRPLHVFQLTRFDALLEFFRRFNLITCAVPQTPALEERTSDTLAGNETRLYAFPLPPEGLLVSVDINQGLALGYYSYDFENPSPALNDGVLNSGSNFIPPRRTPKTLRQKRDLNESTFVVGTDSQVFVSIFGKETTNKYSIEALNGDGFVLNHSKSVAPGSAVLLMLKLSAFLASKLAYCILKRTLLIKFLRVWVKDQSFCYYSRKTRLA
;
A
#
# COMPACT_ATOMS: atom_id res chain seq x y z
N MET A 1 -26.91 36.71 -3.91
CA MET A 1 -27.27 35.73 -2.84
C MET A 1 -27.55 34.33 -3.39
N ILE A 2 -28.17 34.17 -4.57
CA ILE A 2 -28.40 32.86 -5.21
C ILE A 2 -27.12 32.23 -5.81
N PHE A 3 -26.10 33.03 -6.15
CA PHE A 3 -24.80 32.53 -6.65
C PHE A 3 -23.88 31.90 -5.58
N LYS A 4 -24.13 32.14 -4.29
CA LYS A 4 -23.37 31.52 -3.20
C LYS A 4 -23.86 30.10 -2.89
N VAL A 5 -25.14 29.83 -3.14
CA VAL A 5 -25.78 28.53 -2.91
C VAL A 5 -25.43 27.52 -4.01
N ILE A 6 -25.08 27.96 -5.22
CA ILE A 6 -24.70 27.04 -6.32
C ILE A 6 -23.23 26.59 -6.21
N LEU A 7 -22.34 27.42 -5.66
CA LEU A 7 -20.94 27.05 -5.43
C LEU A 7 -20.77 26.06 -4.25
N ASP A 8 -21.62 26.12 -3.23
CA ASP A 8 -21.62 25.14 -2.14
C ASP A 8 -22.19 23.78 -2.56
N SER A 9 -22.90 23.70 -3.70
CA SER A 9 -23.48 22.46 -4.24
C SER A 9 -22.59 21.68 -5.21
N LEU A 10 -21.39 22.20 -5.52
CA LEU A 10 -20.34 21.52 -6.30
C LEU A 10 -19.07 21.27 -5.47
N SER A 11 -19.19 21.26 -4.14
CA SER A 11 -18.20 20.57 -3.30
C SER A 11 -18.36 19.08 -3.55
N ILE A 12 -17.63 18.55 -4.54
CA ILE A 12 -17.35 17.12 -4.62
C ILE A 12 -16.66 16.79 -3.30
N HIS A 13 -17.46 16.37 -2.32
CA HIS A 13 -16.93 15.81 -1.09
C HIS A 13 -16.25 14.54 -1.55
N SER A 14 -14.92 14.55 -1.57
CA SER A 14 -14.13 13.35 -1.75
C SER A 14 -14.41 12.48 -0.52
N PHE A 15 -15.44 11.64 -0.61
CA PHE A 15 -15.78 10.73 0.47
C PHE A 15 -14.65 9.71 0.54
N THR A 16 -13.88 9.75 1.64
CA THR A 16 -12.90 8.71 1.94
C THR A 16 -13.58 7.35 1.88
N VAL A 17 -13.12 6.49 0.99
CA VAL A 17 -13.52 5.09 0.88
C VAL A 17 -12.67 4.30 1.85
N ASP A 18 -13.32 3.54 2.74
CA ASP A 18 -12.65 2.65 3.67
C ASP A 18 -13.42 1.34 3.85
N LYS A 19 -13.20 0.41 2.90
CA LYS A 19 -13.83 -0.91 2.91
C LYS A 19 -13.39 -1.78 4.08
N THR A 20 -12.33 -1.41 4.80
CA THR A 20 -11.88 -2.19 5.97
C THR A 20 -12.89 -2.16 7.12
N LEU A 21 -13.78 -1.16 7.13
CA LEU A 21 -14.82 -0.99 8.14
C LEU A 21 -16.22 -1.40 7.63
N GLU A 22 -16.34 -1.77 6.35
CA GLU A 22 -17.58 -2.26 5.76
C GLU A 22 -17.79 -3.74 6.12
N SER A 23 -18.93 -4.06 6.72
CA SER A 23 -19.26 -5.43 7.07
C SER A 23 -19.27 -6.32 5.82
N TYR A 24 -18.63 -7.49 5.92
CA TYR A 24 -18.51 -8.50 4.86
C TYR A 24 -17.75 -8.04 3.60
N ALA A 25 -17.03 -6.92 3.65
CA ALA A 25 -16.08 -6.59 2.61
C ALA A 25 -14.97 -7.65 2.54
N GLY A 26 -14.53 -7.97 1.33
CA GLY A 26 -13.49 -8.96 1.07
C GLY A 26 -12.76 -8.64 -0.23
N GLY A 27 -11.75 -9.44 -0.54
CA GLY A 27 -10.80 -9.21 -1.63
C GLY A 27 -9.40 -8.91 -1.11
N GLU A 28 -8.40 -9.19 -1.95
CA GLU A 28 -6.99 -9.04 -1.58
C GLU A 28 -6.67 -7.57 -1.21
N GLU A 29 -7.24 -6.60 -1.92
CA GLU A 29 -7.01 -5.18 -1.65
C GLU A 29 -7.58 -4.72 -0.31
N VAL A 30 -8.66 -5.35 0.16
CA VAL A 30 -9.25 -5.09 1.49
C VAL A 30 -8.34 -5.66 2.58
N VAL A 31 -7.83 -6.88 2.38
CA VAL A 31 -6.88 -7.51 3.29
C VAL A 31 -5.57 -6.73 3.36
N ASP A 32 -5.03 -6.29 2.23
CA ASP A 32 -3.83 -5.46 2.17
C ASP A 32 -4.04 -4.13 2.89
N ALA A 33 -5.20 -3.49 2.73
CA ALA A 33 -5.55 -2.28 3.47
C ALA A 33 -5.58 -2.52 5.00
N VAL A 34 -6.18 -3.62 5.47
CA VAL A 34 -6.20 -3.98 6.90
C VAL A 34 -4.79 -4.23 7.43
N ILE A 35 -4.01 -5.06 6.73
CA ILE A 35 -2.65 -5.43 7.14
C ILE A 35 -1.75 -4.19 7.17
N ASN A 36 -1.84 -3.32 6.17
CA ASN A 36 -1.07 -2.08 6.14
C ASN A 36 -1.46 -1.15 7.29
N LYS A 37 -2.75 -0.99 7.60
CA LYS A 37 -3.18 -0.22 8.78
C LYS A 37 -2.61 -0.78 10.08
N ILE A 38 -2.67 -2.10 10.28
CA ILE A 38 -2.13 -2.76 11.47
C ILE A 38 -0.61 -2.56 11.56
N ARG A 39 0.13 -2.76 10.46
CA ARG A 39 1.60 -2.60 10.43
C ARG A 39 2.04 -1.18 10.74
N HIS A 40 1.43 -0.18 10.11
CA HIS A 40 1.79 1.23 10.31
C HIS A 40 1.31 1.79 11.66
N SER A 41 0.44 1.07 12.37
CA SER A 41 0.00 1.49 13.71
C SER A 41 1.13 1.43 14.75
N ASN A 42 2.14 0.57 14.53
CA ASN A 42 3.20 0.23 15.50
C ASN A 42 2.65 -0.29 16.85
N ILE A 43 1.42 -0.82 16.88
CA ILE A 43 0.84 -1.46 18.07
C ILE A 43 1.60 -2.75 18.40
N PHE A 44 1.95 -3.51 17.37
CA PHE A 44 2.70 -4.75 17.49
C PHE A 44 4.08 -4.55 16.87
N LEU A 45 5.12 -4.77 17.67
CA LEU A 45 6.51 -4.54 17.25
C LEU A 45 7.11 -5.75 16.52
N GLU A 46 6.51 -6.93 16.70
CA GLU A 46 6.92 -8.14 15.99
C GLU A 46 6.41 -8.11 14.56
N ASN A 47 7.29 -8.43 13.61
CA ASN A 47 6.92 -8.64 12.22
C ASN A 47 6.16 -9.97 12.12
N ASP A 48 5.02 -10.00 11.44
CA ASP A 48 4.24 -11.24 11.24
C ASP A 48 4.72 -12.07 10.04
N HIS A 49 5.73 -11.60 9.30
CA HIS A 49 6.31 -12.27 8.14
C HIS A 49 5.25 -12.64 7.08
N ASP A 50 4.29 -11.74 6.83
CA ASP A 50 3.10 -11.92 5.97
C ASP A 50 2.19 -13.09 6.36
N PHE A 51 2.37 -13.68 7.54
CA PHE A 51 1.55 -14.79 8.01
C PHE A 51 0.07 -14.40 8.08
N LEU A 52 -0.26 -13.17 8.46
CA LEU A 52 -1.64 -12.69 8.49
C LEU A 52 -2.26 -12.67 7.09
N LYS A 53 -1.50 -12.28 6.05
CA LYS A 53 -1.99 -12.28 4.65
C LYS A 53 -2.19 -13.71 4.14
N ARG A 54 -1.22 -14.59 4.40
CA ARG A 54 -1.30 -16.02 4.06
C ARG A 54 -2.46 -16.72 4.73
N LEU A 55 -2.74 -16.41 6.00
CA LEU A 55 -3.91 -16.94 6.71
C LEU A 55 -5.23 -16.45 6.09
N ALA A 56 -5.34 -15.18 5.71
CA ALA A 56 -6.53 -14.65 5.04
C ALA A 56 -6.78 -15.33 3.69
N PHE A 57 -5.73 -15.53 2.88
CA PHE A 57 -5.82 -16.30 1.65
C PHE A 57 -6.24 -17.75 1.92
N PHE A 58 -5.52 -18.43 2.81
CA PHE A 58 -5.70 -19.86 3.05
C PHE A 58 -7.07 -20.19 3.64
N ARG A 59 -7.57 -19.34 4.54
CA ARG A 59 -8.85 -19.55 5.25
C ARG A 59 -10.07 -19.28 4.38
N THR A 60 -10.06 -18.18 3.61
CA THR A 60 -11.27 -17.62 3.00
C THR A 60 -11.05 -17.02 1.62
N LYS A 61 -9.86 -17.19 1.02
CA LYS A 61 -9.45 -16.49 -0.20
C LYS A 61 -9.70 -14.98 -0.08
N PHE A 62 -9.21 -14.40 1.01
CA PHE A 62 -9.40 -12.97 1.34
C PHE A 62 -10.86 -12.57 1.60
N GLY A 63 -11.68 -13.49 2.10
CA GLY A 63 -13.11 -13.26 2.33
C GLY A 63 -13.99 -13.36 1.08
N VAL A 64 -13.47 -13.90 -0.03
CA VAL A 64 -14.22 -14.11 -1.28
C VAL A 64 -14.92 -15.48 -1.30
N GLU A 65 -14.27 -16.51 -0.77
CA GLU A 65 -14.88 -17.83 -0.63
C GLU A 65 -15.63 -17.95 0.71
N SER A 66 -16.83 -18.54 0.64
CA SER A 66 -17.81 -18.77 1.73
C SER A 66 -18.48 -17.51 2.35
N MET A 67 -19.32 -16.82 1.57
CA MET A 67 -20.36 -15.94 2.13
C MET A 67 -21.69 -16.69 2.33
N ASP A 68 -21.68 -17.79 3.09
CA ASP A 68 -22.93 -18.18 3.75
C ASP A 68 -23.07 -17.29 4.99
N LYS A 69 -23.87 -16.23 4.84
CA LYS A 69 -23.89 -15.07 5.76
C LYS A 69 -24.28 -15.46 7.20
N ASP A 70 -24.96 -16.60 7.35
CA ASP A 70 -25.46 -17.09 8.63
C ASP A 70 -24.44 -17.96 9.40
N SER A 71 -23.35 -18.43 8.77
CA SER A 71 -22.44 -19.42 9.37
C SER A 71 -21.02 -18.91 9.69
N PHE A 72 -20.67 -17.65 9.44
CA PHE A 72 -19.26 -17.22 9.42
C PHE A 72 -18.96 -15.82 10.05
N GLN A 73 -19.36 -15.60 11.30
CA GLN A 73 -19.13 -14.33 12.02
C GLN A 73 -17.65 -14.03 12.38
N GLY A 74 -16.75 -15.03 12.33
CA GLY A 74 -15.31 -14.87 12.59
C GLY A 74 -14.51 -14.05 11.56
N GLY A 75 -15.17 -13.52 10.53
CA GLY A 75 -14.59 -12.62 9.52
C GLY A 75 -13.58 -13.29 8.57
N ILE A 76 -12.72 -12.51 7.94
CA ILE A 76 -11.77 -13.02 6.93
C ILE A 76 -10.81 -14.08 7.53
N TRP A 77 -10.44 -13.96 8.80
CA TRP A 77 -9.47 -14.83 9.49
C TRP A 77 -10.08 -16.01 10.25
N GLN A 78 -11.40 -16.13 10.29
CA GLN A 78 -12.08 -17.26 10.92
C GLN A 78 -11.75 -17.47 12.39
N ILE A 79 -11.93 -16.39 13.15
CA ILE A 79 -11.74 -16.39 14.60
C ILE A 79 -13.03 -16.86 15.28
N ASN A 80 -12.96 -17.96 16.04
CA ASN A 80 -14.07 -18.43 16.86
C ASN A 80 -14.32 -17.53 18.07
N GLU A 81 -15.52 -17.62 18.65
CA GLU A 81 -15.94 -16.75 19.76
C GLU A 81 -15.04 -16.88 20.99
N THR A 82 -14.63 -18.11 21.37
CA THR A 82 -13.73 -18.33 22.50
C THR A 82 -12.37 -17.66 22.33
N ALA A 83 -11.77 -17.76 21.15
CA ALA A 83 -10.50 -17.12 20.84
C ALA A 83 -10.63 -15.60 20.80
N TYR A 84 -11.77 -15.10 20.31
CA TYR A 84 -12.09 -13.68 20.33
C TYR A 84 -12.22 -13.14 21.76
N ASP A 85 -12.91 -13.86 22.66
CA ASP A 85 -13.04 -13.45 24.06
C ASP A 85 -11.69 -13.37 24.77
N GLY A 86 -10.76 -14.28 24.45
CA GLY A 86 -9.38 -14.22 24.92
C GLY A 86 -8.64 -12.93 24.51
N THR A 87 -9.04 -12.28 23.40
CA THR A 87 -8.45 -10.99 22.99
C THR A 87 -8.85 -9.82 23.89
N LYS A 88 -9.80 -10.01 24.81
CA LYS A 88 -10.31 -8.99 25.73
C LYS A 88 -9.74 -9.09 27.14
N GLU A 89 -8.85 -10.04 27.40
CA GLU A 89 -8.25 -10.21 28.72
C GLU A 89 -7.59 -8.91 29.22
N GLY A 90 -7.70 -8.65 30.54
CA GLY A 90 -7.18 -7.42 31.15
C GLY A 90 -5.65 -7.27 31.06
N SER A 91 -4.93 -8.37 30.85
CA SER A 91 -3.48 -8.39 30.54
C SER A 91 -3.15 -7.60 29.26
N LEU A 92 -4.10 -7.43 28.35
CA LEU A 92 -3.94 -6.77 27.05
C LEU A 92 -4.32 -5.28 27.07
N ALA A 93 -4.55 -4.68 28.24
CA ALA A 93 -4.99 -3.29 28.37
C ALA A 93 -4.09 -2.27 27.64
N VAL A 94 -2.78 -2.52 27.56
CA VAL A 94 -1.84 -1.67 26.80
C VAL A 94 -2.16 -1.72 25.30
N ILE A 95 -2.39 -2.92 24.74
CA ILE A 95 -2.76 -3.11 23.34
C ILE A 95 -4.13 -2.48 23.06
N HIS A 96 -5.12 -2.69 23.93
CA HIS A 96 -6.45 -2.07 23.77
C HIS A 96 -6.38 -0.55 23.75
N LYS A 97 -5.58 0.05 24.64
CA LYS A 97 -5.35 1.50 24.66
C LYS A 97 -4.70 1.98 23.36
N GLN A 98 -3.71 1.26 22.83
CA GLN A 98 -3.05 1.62 21.58
C GLN A 98 -4.00 1.50 20.38
N ILE A 99 -4.85 0.46 20.34
CA ILE A 99 -5.92 0.30 19.35
C ILE A 99 -6.88 1.50 19.39
N PHE A 100 -7.32 1.92 20.58
CA PHE A 100 -8.16 3.11 20.71
C PHE A 100 -7.45 4.37 20.21
N LEU A 101 -6.19 4.58 20.58
CA LEU A 101 -5.44 5.76 20.16
C LEU A 101 -5.30 5.85 18.64
N LYS A 102 -5.03 4.72 17.97
CA LYS A 102 -4.76 4.63 16.54
C LYS A 102 -6.02 4.56 15.68
N PHE A 103 -7.00 3.75 16.07
CA PHE A 103 -8.16 3.42 15.24
C PHE A 103 -9.49 3.92 15.81
N LYS A 104 -9.49 4.53 17.01
CA LYS A 104 -10.71 4.96 17.72
C LYS A 104 -11.69 3.81 17.98
N ILE A 105 -11.17 2.60 18.12
CA ILE A 105 -11.94 1.39 18.48
C ILE A 105 -11.71 1.10 19.96
N THR A 106 -12.77 1.10 20.76
CA THR A 106 -12.72 0.63 22.15
C THR A 106 -12.81 -0.89 22.14
N TRP A 107 -11.68 -1.57 22.05
CA TRP A 107 -11.62 -3.03 21.80
C TRP A 107 -12.43 -3.85 22.82
N SER A 108 -12.39 -3.48 24.10
CA SER A 108 -13.10 -4.16 25.19
C SER A 108 -14.63 -4.16 25.01
N ASP A 109 -15.18 -3.16 24.33
CA ASP A 109 -16.64 -2.99 24.13
C ASP A 109 -17.15 -3.64 22.83
N THR A 110 -16.25 -4.17 21.99
CA THR A 110 -16.64 -4.80 20.72
C THR A 110 -17.44 -6.09 20.98
N ALA A 111 -18.23 -6.54 20.01
CA ALA A 111 -18.88 -7.86 20.05
C ALA A 111 -18.24 -8.83 19.04
N TRP A 112 -18.39 -10.14 19.22
CA TRP A 112 -17.86 -11.12 18.26
C TRP A 112 -18.42 -10.90 16.84
N THR A 113 -19.67 -10.43 16.75
CA THR A 113 -20.31 -10.05 15.48
C THR A 113 -19.62 -8.88 14.77
N ASP A 114 -18.85 -8.03 15.47
CA ASP A 114 -18.08 -6.96 14.83
C ASP A 114 -16.96 -7.50 13.94
N LEU A 115 -16.52 -8.76 14.14
CA LEU A 115 -15.51 -9.40 13.31
C LEU A 115 -15.94 -9.57 11.84
N ALA A 116 -17.24 -9.41 11.54
CA ALA A 116 -17.73 -9.28 10.17
C ALA A 116 -17.06 -8.12 9.40
N LYS A 117 -16.51 -7.12 10.09
CA LYS A 117 -15.71 -6.05 9.50
C LYS A 117 -14.24 -6.49 9.38
N PRO A 118 -13.59 -6.36 8.22
CA PRO A 118 -12.21 -6.80 8.00
C PRO A 118 -11.19 -6.23 9.00
N MET A 119 -11.29 -4.96 9.36
CA MET A 119 -10.37 -4.33 10.33
C MET A 119 -10.46 -4.98 11.71
N TYR A 120 -11.67 -5.39 12.12
CA TYR A 120 -11.90 -6.01 13.42
C TYR A 120 -11.40 -7.45 13.43
N SER A 121 -11.75 -8.27 12.43
CA SER A 121 -11.22 -9.63 12.33
C SER A 121 -9.69 -9.66 12.18
N GLY A 122 -9.10 -8.71 11.44
CA GLY A 122 -7.64 -8.57 11.32
C GLY A 122 -6.95 -8.20 12.63
N LEU A 123 -7.52 -7.26 13.40
CA LEU A 123 -7.02 -6.93 14.74
C LEU A 123 -7.11 -8.14 15.69
N ALA A 124 -8.25 -8.84 15.72
CA ALA A 124 -8.43 -10.03 16.54
C ALA A 124 -7.39 -11.10 16.21
N ALA A 125 -7.20 -11.41 14.92
CA ALA A 125 -6.19 -12.34 14.45
C ALA A 125 -4.77 -11.92 14.86
N ARG A 126 -4.41 -10.63 14.72
CA ARG A 126 -3.08 -10.14 15.12
C ARG A 126 -2.85 -10.17 16.64
N ILE A 127 -3.88 -9.89 17.44
CA ILE A 127 -3.82 -10.01 18.91
C ILE A 127 -3.59 -11.48 19.28
N ILE A 128 -4.33 -12.42 18.68
CA ILE A 128 -4.16 -13.86 18.93
C ILE A 128 -2.72 -14.30 18.64
N LEU A 129 -2.17 -13.91 17.49
CA LEU A 129 -0.77 -14.19 17.17
C LEU A 129 0.20 -13.60 18.20
N HIS A 130 -0.04 -12.35 18.64
CA HIS A 130 0.78 -11.71 19.68
C HIS A 130 0.71 -12.48 21.00
N VAL A 131 -0.49 -12.87 21.44
CA VAL A 131 -0.70 -13.60 22.70
C VAL A 131 0.04 -14.92 22.68
N ILE A 132 -0.11 -15.71 21.60
CA ILE A 132 0.57 -17.01 21.45
C ILE A 132 2.09 -16.82 21.52
N CYS A 133 2.64 -15.80 20.85
CA CYS A 133 4.08 -15.56 20.79
C CYS A 133 4.67 -14.82 22.01
N SER A 134 3.83 -14.34 22.93
CA SER A 134 4.29 -13.51 24.05
C SER A 134 3.90 -14.05 25.43
N SER A 135 2.95 -14.99 25.50
CA SER A 135 2.36 -15.46 26.75
C SER A 135 2.76 -16.91 27.05
N GLY A 136 3.02 -17.20 28.33
CA GLY A 136 3.40 -18.54 28.81
C GLY A 136 4.87 -18.64 29.21
N LYS A 137 5.28 -19.80 29.74
CA LYS A 137 6.64 -20.01 30.26
C LYS A 137 7.72 -20.03 29.17
N ASN A 138 7.37 -20.48 27.96
CA ASN A 138 8.25 -20.56 26.79
C ASN A 138 7.40 -20.36 25.52
N PRO A 139 7.01 -19.13 25.19
CA PRO A 139 6.19 -18.89 24.01
C PRO A 139 6.97 -19.22 22.72
N PRO A 140 6.31 -19.76 21.68
CA PRO A 140 6.94 -19.96 20.39
C PRO A 140 7.28 -18.61 19.74
N PRO A 141 8.42 -18.47 19.04
CA PRO A 141 8.70 -17.28 18.26
C PRO A 141 7.70 -17.13 17.11
N MET A 142 7.54 -15.90 16.61
CA MET A 142 6.74 -15.67 15.40
C MET A 142 7.36 -16.47 14.23
N PRO A 143 6.57 -17.30 13.52
CA PRO A 143 7.08 -18.15 12.45
C PRO A 143 7.53 -17.31 11.25
N GLN A 144 8.75 -17.54 10.77
CA GLN A 144 9.35 -16.71 9.71
C GLN A 144 9.18 -17.35 8.35
N THR A 145 9.53 -18.63 8.22
CA THR A 145 9.47 -19.34 6.93
C THR A 145 8.06 -19.86 6.65
N LEU A 146 7.76 -20.13 5.38
CA LEU A 146 6.46 -20.72 4.99
C LEU A 146 6.18 -22.04 5.71
N GLN A 147 7.21 -22.89 5.86
CA GLN A 147 7.09 -24.17 6.56
C GLN A 147 6.86 -23.99 8.07
N GLU A 148 7.55 -23.03 8.70
CA GLU A 148 7.31 -22.68 10.10
C GLU A 148 5.88 -22.16 10.31
N GLN A 149 5.39 -21.31 9.40
CA GLN A 149 4.03 -20.77 9.44
C GLN A 149 2.97 -21.87 9.31
N ALA A 150 3.18 -22.83 8.40
CA ALA A 150 2.31 -23.99 8.26
C ALA A 150 2.27 -24.83 9.55
N ASN A 151 3.44 -25.11 10.14
CA ASN A 151 3.54 -25.85 11.39
C ASN A 151 2.90 -25.08 12.56
N PHE A 152 3.10 -23.77 12.62
CA PHE A 152 2.52 -22.90 13.64
C PHE A 152 1.00 -22.89 13.54
N TRP A 153 0.46 -22.77 12.32
CA TRP A 153 -0.97 -22.84 12.06
C TRP A 153 -1.59 -24.13 12.60
N VAL A 154 -1.04 -25.29 12.23
CA VAL A 154 -1.54 -26.59 12.71
C VAL A 154 -1.48 -26.69 14.24
N ARG A 155 -0.37 -26.29 14.85
CA ARG A 155 -0.14 -26.47 16.29
C ARG A 155 -0.95 -25.54 17.18
N HIS A 156 -1.20 -24.31 16.73
CA HIS A 156 -1.69 -23.24 17.60
C HIS A 156 -3.00 -22.60 17.15
N LEU A 157 -3.39 -22.75 15.87
CA LEU A 157 -4.57 -22.08 15.30
C LEU A 157 -5.64 -23.06 14.80
N VAL A 158 -5.37 -24.36 14.78
CA VAL A 158 -6.33 -25.43 14.43
C VAL A 158 -6.81 -26.20 15.68
N THR A 159 -6.00 -26.25 16.73
CA THR A 159 -6.26 -27.07 17.92
C THR A 159 -7.09 -26.32 18.96
N GLY A 160 -8.38 -26.66 19.03
CA GLY A 160 -9.32 -26.23 20.07
C GLY A 160 -10.51 -27.20 20.14
N PRO A 161 -11.26 -27.26 21.26
CA PRO A 161 -12.26 -28.30 21.55
C PRO A 161 -13.51 -28.31 20.63
N SER A 162 -13.51 -27.57 19.52
CA SER A 162 -14.68 -27.42 18.64
C SER A 162 -14.37 -27.57 17.14
N VAL A 163 -13.15 -27.97 16.75
CA VAL A 163 -12.84 -28.23 15.34
C VAL A 163 -12.76 -29.74 15.09
N SER A 164 -13.89 -30.32 14.70
CA SER A 164 -13.88 -31.51 13.83
C SER A 164 -13.31 -31.06 12.49
N ILE A 165 -12.29 -31.73 11.93
CA ILE A 165 -12.12 -32.02 10.48
C ILE A 165 -10.76 -32.73 10.27
N SER A 166 -10.83 -33.96 9.74
CA SER A 166 -9.71 -34.83 9.36
C SER A 166 -8.97 -34.42 8.07
N TYR A 167 -8.89 -33.11 7.76
CA TYR A 167 -8.17 -32.57 6.60
C TYR A 167 -7.43 -31.24 6.88
N GLN A 168 -7.72 -30.56 8.00
CA GLN A 168 -7.18 -29.23 8.33
C GLN A 168 -5.96 -29.27 9.28
N SER A 169 -5.35 -30.44 9.49
CA SER A 169 -4.20 -30.61 10.40
C SER A 169 -2.89 -30.95 9.68
N ASP A 170 -2.88 -30.96 8.36
CA ASP A 170 -1.68 -31.25 7.56
C ASP A 170 -1.02 -29.93 7.11
N PRO A 171 0.21 -29.62 7.58
CA PRO A 171 0.91 -28.40 7.19
C PRO A 171 1.21 -28.35 5.68
N THR A 172 1.29 -29.50 4.99
CA THR A 172 1.58 -29.52 3.54
C THR A 172 0.48 -28.87 2.71
N VAL A 173 -0.79 -28.98 3.13
CA VAL A 173 -1.93 -28.35 2.46
C VAL A 173 -1.81 -26.82 2.50
N PHE A 174 -1.36 -26.28 3.63
CA PHE A 174 -1.08 -24.85 3.77
C PHE A 174 0.04 -24.41 2.84
N VAL A 175 1.18 -25.12 2.87
CA VAL A 175 2.34 -24.82 2.03
C VAL A 175 1.96 -24.83 0.56
N SER A 176 1.37 -25.93 0.05
CA SER A 176 1.03 -26.05 -1.37
C SER A 176 0.02 -25.00 -1.83
N ALA A 177 -0.98 -24.68 -1.01
CA ALA A 177 -1.95 -23.65 -1.37
C ALA A 177 -1.30 -22.25 -1.45
N VAL A 178 -0.45 -21.92 -0.48
CA VAL A 178 0.25 -20.63 -0.44
C VAL A 178 1.30 -20.52 -1.54
N GLU A 179 2.06 -21.57 -1.83
CA GLU A 179 3.05 -21.57 -2.92
C GLU A 179 2.42 -21.35 -4.28
N VAL A 180 1.25 -21.93 -4.54
CA VAL A 180 0.51 -21.68 -5.79
C VAL A 180 0.11 -20.20 -5.89
N TRP A 181 -0.42 -19.61 -4.82
CA TRP A 181 -0.81 -18.20 -4.82
C TRP A 181 0.37 -17.24 -4.85
N GLU A 182 1.44 -17.53 -4.10
CA GLU A 182 2.65 -16.71 -4.10
C GLU A 182 3.46 -16.86 -5.38
N GLY A 183 3.38 -18.02 -6.05
CA GLY A 183 3.96 -18.23 -7.38
C GLY A 183 3.35 -17.33 -8.47
N ASP A 184 2.14 -16.82 -8.23
CA ASP A 184 1.49 -15.81 -9.07
C ASP A 184 1.93 -14.36 -8.72
N VAL A 185 2.69 -14.16 -7.63
CA VAL A 185 3.22 -12.84 -7.23
C VAL A 185 4.36 -12.46 -8.15
N LYS A 186 4.01 -11.73 -9.21
CA LYS A 186 4.90 -11.24 -10.27
C LYS A 186 6.07 -10.45 -9.70
N SER A 187 7.26 -10.63 -10.29
CA SER A 187 8.35 -9.66 -10.14
C SER A 187 7.83 -8.29 -10.57
N CYS A 188 8.00 -7.24 -9.77
CA CYS A 188 7.49 -5.95 -10.21
C CYS A 188 8.33 -5.42 -11.37
N ALA A 189 7.64 -4.84 -12.35
CA ALA A 189 8.26 -4.18 -13.50
C ALA A 189 8.69 -2.73 -13.17
N GLY A 190 8.75 -2.39 -11.88
CA GLY A 190 9.11 -1.05 -11.41
C GLY A 190 10.56 -0.68 -11.76
N LYS A 191 10.78 0.61 -12.00
CA LYS A 191 12.12 1.18 -12.10
C LYS A 191 12.65 1.45 -10.69
N MET A 192 13.90 1.11 -10.41
CA MET A 192 14.58 1.51 -9.17
C MET A 192 16.09 1.60 -9.35
N ASP A 193 16.73 2.52 -8.63
CA ASP A 193 18.18 2.51 -8.40
C ASP A 193 18.44 1.79 -7.10
N PHE A 194 19.14 0.66 -7.15
CA PHE A 194 19.35 -0.21 -6.01
C PHE A 194 20.84 -0.39 -5.70
N VAL A 195 21.25 -0.04 -4.48
CA VAL A 195 22.63 -0.20 -3.99
C VAL A 195 22.65 -1.18 -2.83
N VAL A 196 23.53 -2.16 -2.92
CA VAL A 196 23.89 -3.01 -1.79
C VAL A 196 25.20 -2.53 -1.18
N VAL A 197 25.21 -2.35 0.14
CA VAL A 197 26.38 -1.99 0.94
C VAL A 197 26.69 -3.17 1.87
N LEU A 198 27.70 -3.96 1.55
CA LEU A 198 28.04 -5.20 2.25
C LEU A 198 29.22 -5.01 3.21
N ASP A 199 29.01 -5.43 4.45
CA ASP A 199 30.03 -5.48 5.49
C ASP A 199 31.02 -6.62 5.22
N GLY A 200 32.30 -6.24 5.08
CA GLY A 200 33.45 -7.12 4.94
C GLY A 200 34.41 -7.00 6.13
N SER A 201 33.92 -6.58 7.30
CA SER A 201 34.71 -6.50 8.52
C SER A 201 35.12 -7.88 9.05
N ALA A 202 36.13 -7.89 9.93
CA ALA A 202 36.70 -9.10 10.47
C ALA A 202 35.71 -10.00 11.25
N SER A 203 34.65 -9.42 11.83
CA SER A 203 33.62 -10.17 12.58
C SER A 203 32.73 -11.02 11.68
N VAL A 204 32.57 -10.65 10.40
CA VAL A 204 31.82 -11.44 9.41
C VAL A 204 32.55 -12.73 9.09
N GLY A 205 33.87 -12.65 8.87
CA GLY A 205 34.69 -13.80 8.49
C GLY A 205 34.58 -14.17 7.00
N PRO A 206 35.62 -14.80 6.42
CA PRO A 206 35.71 -15.04 4.98
C PRO A 206 34.63 -16.00 4.45
N HIS A 207 34.23 -16.99 5.26
CA HIS A 207 33.22 -17.97 4.86
C HIS A 207 31.83 -17.33 4.73
N GLU A 208 31.39 -16.56 5.74
CA GLU A 208 30.11 -15.87 5.66
C GLU A 208 30.12 -14.76 4.62
N PHE A 209 31.25 -14.05 4.44
CA PHE A 209 31.39 -13.08 3.35
C PHE A 209 31.20 -13.71 1.96
N GLN A 210 31.75 -14.92 1.73
CA GLN A 210 31.54 -15.64 0.48
C GLN A 210 30.06 -15.98 0.25
N LYS A 211 29.34 -16.39 1.29
CA LYS A 211 27.90 -16.63 1.20
C LYS A 211 27.12 -15.35 0.97
N CYS A 212 27.53 -14.23 1.58
CA CYS A 212 26.89 -12.94 1.37
C CYS A 212 27.03 -12.47 -0.07
N LYS A 213 28.19 -12.64 -0.71
CA LYS A 213 28.35 -12.32 -2.14
C LYS A 213 27.42 -13.16 -3.02
N GLN A 214 27.31 -14.46 -2.74
CA GLN A 214 26.38 -15.34 -3.43
C GLN A 214 24.94 -14.85 -3.26
N PHE A 215 24.58 -14.48 -2.04
CA PHE A 215 23.27 -13.94 -1.71
C PHE A 215 22.97 -12.61 -2.43
N VAL A 216 23.92 -11.67 -2.46
CA VAL A 216 23.78 -10.40 -3.19
C VAL A 216 23.58 -10.65 -4.68
N TRP A 217 24.29 -11.63 -5.25
CA TRP A 217 24.07 -12.02 -6.64
C TRP A 217 22.66 -12.58 -6.86
N GLU A 218 22.18 -13.46 -6.00
CA GLU A 218 20.82 -13.99 -6.06
C GLU A 218 19.77 -12.86 -5.94
N LEU A 219 20.00 -11.89 -5.04
CA LEU A 219 19.15 -10.71 -4.89
C LEU A 219 19.05 -9.91 -6.20
N PHE A 220 20.19 -9.53 -6.77
CA PHE A 220 20.25 -8.81 -8.04
C PHE A 220 19.60 -9.60 -9.17
N SER A 221 19.81 -10.92 -9.20
CA SER A 221 19.24 -11.79 -10.23
C SER A 221 17.71 -11.89 -10.18
N SER A 222 17.08 -11.55 -9.05
CA SER A 222 15.63 -11.55 -8.87
C SER A 222 14.94 -10.32 -9.48
N PHE A 223 15.71 -9.28 -9.82
CA PHE A 223 15.22 -8.04 -10.41
C PHE A 223 15.40 -8.00 -11.93
N SER A 224 14.62 -7.16 -12.60
CA SER A 224 14.80 -6.88 -14.03
C SER A 224 16.01 -5.98 -14.25
N PHE A 225 17.01 -6.48 -15.00
CA PHE A 225 18.22 -5.73 -15.37
C PHE A 225 17.92 -4.56 -16.33
N ASP A 226 16.72 -4.51 -16.91
CA ASP A 226 16.31 -3.43 -17.82
C ASP A 226 15.73 -2.22 -17.06
N THR A 227 15.02 -2.45 -15.95
CA THR A 227 14.36 -1.39 -15.19
C THR A 227 15.15 -1.00 -13.94
N VAL A 228 15.98 -1.90 -13.42
CA VAL A 228 16.76 -1.74 -12.19
C VAL A 228 18.22 -1.46 -12.51
N ARG A 229 18.74 -0.33 -12.01
CA ARG A 229 20.19 -0.08 -12.01
C ARG A 229 20.77 -0.53 -10.68
N MET A 230 21.86 -1.28 -10.72
CA MET A 230 22.45 -1.90 -9.54
C MET A 230 23.80 -1.28 -9.22
N GLY A 231 24.04 -1.02 -7.93
CA GLY A 231 25.33 -0.64 -7.39
C GLY A 231 25.72 -1.59 -6.26
N PHE A 232 27.01 -1.86 -6.10
CA PHE A 232 27.51 -2.76 -5.07
C PHE A 232 28.77 -2.17 -4.45
N ILE A 233 28.75 -2.05 -3.12
CA ILE A 233 29.82 -1.50 -2.31
C ILE A 233 30.18 -2.54 -1.25
N VAL A 234 31.47 -2.70 -1.01
CA VAL A 234 31.98 -3.45 0.15
C VAL A 234 32.64 -2.46 1.10
N PHE A 235 32.32 -2.55 2.39
CA PHE A 235 32.92 -1.70 3.41
C PHE A 235 33.54 -2.51 4.55
N SER A 236 34.52 -1.90 5.21
CA SER A 236 35.06 -2.33 6.50
C SER A 236 35.51 -1.06 7.24
N GLY A 237 36.81 -0.79 7.38
CA GLY A 237 37.31 0.50 7.86
C GLY A 237 37.07 1.63 6.85
N SER A 238 37.10 1.31 5.56
CA SER A 238 36.76 2.16 4.42
C SER A 238 35.78 1.44 3.49
N ALA A 239 35.20 2.16 2.52
CA ALA A 239 34.25 1.61 1.54
C ALA A 239 34.81 1.69 0.12
N VAL A 240 34.61 0.62 -0.66
CA VAL A 240 35.04 0.48 -2.05
C VAL A 240 33.84 0.13 -2.93
N THR A 241 33.69 0.85 -4.04
CA THR A 241 32.69 0.50 -5.07
C THR A 241 33.18 -0.67 -5.91
N VAL A 242 32.41 -1.75 -5.94
CA VAL A 242 32.62 -2.95 -6.75
C VAL A 242 31.84 -2.87 -8.06
N LEU A 243 30.64 -2.29 -8.01
CA LEU A 243 29.72 -2.15 -9.15
C LEU A 243 29.10 -0.74 -9.13
N THR A 244 29.13 -0.08 -10.28
CA THR A 244 28.47 1.22 -10.49
C THR A 244 27.20 1.04 -11.34
N PHE A 245 26.32 2.05 -11.34
CA PHE A 245 25.11 2.04 -12.16
C PHE A 245 25.33 2.04 -13.67
N SER A 246 26.56 2.23 -14.15
CA SER A 246 26.88 2.15 -15.58
C SER A 246 27.02 0.72 -16.08
N THR A 247 27.22 -0.26 -15.19
CA THR A 247 27.37 -1.66 -15.57
C THR A 247 25.99 -2.30 -15.74
N THR A 248 25.66 -2.68 -16.98
CA THR A 248 24.35 -3.25 -17.33
C THR A 248 24.40 -4.72 -17.70
N SER A 249 25.58 -5.26 -18.01
CA SER A 249 25.74 -6.66 -18.41
C SER A 249 25.53 -7.59 -17.22
N ARG A 250 24.51 -8.45 -17.30
CA ARG A 250 24.23 -9.48 -16.28
C ARG A 250 25.45 -10.34 -15.95
N ALA A 251 26.21 -10.77 -16.98
CA ALA A 251 27.40 -11.58 -16.79
C ALA A 251 28.54 -10.80 -16.10
N GLU A 252 28.68 -9.52 -16.41
CA GLU A 252 29.68 -8.66 -15.76
C GLU A 252 29.31 -8.36 -14.31
N ILE A 253 28.05 -8.06 -14.04
CA ILE A 253 27.52 -7.89 -12.67
C ILE A 253 27.80 -9.14 -11.84
N GLN A 254 27.48 -10.32 -12.37
CA GLN A 254 27.77 -11.59 -11.68
C GLN A 254 29.25 -11.73 -11.34
N ARG A 255 30.13 -11.50 -12.32
CA ARG A 255 31.57 -11.61 -12.16
C ARG A 255 32.10 -10.64 -11.09
N LEU A 256 31.65 -9.38 -11.11
CA LEU A 256 32.08 -8.36 -10.16
C LEU A 256 31.58 -8.66 -8.75
N VAL A 257 30.31 -9.03 -8.60
CA VAL A 257 29.72 -9.35 -7.29
C VAL A 257 30.39 -10.57 -6.67
N LEU A 258 30.47 -11.69 -7.40
CA LEU A 258 31.07 -12.93 -6.86
C LEU A 258 32.59 -12.80 -6.68
N GLY A 259 33.24 -11.95 -7.47
CA GLY A 259 34.67 -11.66 -7.42
C GLY A 259 35.10 -10.62 -6.38
N ALA A 260 34.17 -10.00 -5.65
CA ALA A 260 34.52 -8.96 -4.68
C ALA A 260 35.48 -9.47 -3.59
N GLU A 261 36.50 -8.68 -3.27
CA GLU A 261 37.53 -9.01 -2.28
C GLU A 261 37.02 -8.81 -0.84
N TYR A 262 37.48 -9.66 0.07
CA TYR A 262 37.16 -9.57 1.49
C TYR A 262 38.21 -8.71 2.21
N PRO A 263 37.88 -7.50 2.69
CA PRO A 263 38.87 -6.57 3.22
C PRO A 263 39.33 -6.88 4.66
N GLN A 264 38.52 -7.58 5.47
CA GLN A 264 38.87 -8.08 6.81
C GLN A 264 39.43 -7.01 7.77
N ASN A 265 38.74 -5.89 7.94
CA ASN A 265 39.17 -4.79 8.81
C ASN A 265 38.09 -4.42 9.86
N MET A 266 38.18 -3.24 10.48
CA MET A 266 37.16 -2.67 11.39
C MET A 266 35.78 -2.52 10.70
N THR A 267 34.77 -2.11 11.47
CA THR A 267 33.38 -1.96 10.99
C THR A 267 32.95 -0.50 11.01
N ASN A 268 32.96 0.16 9.85
CA ASN A 268 32.56 1.57 9.68
C ASN A 268 31.32 1.68 8.78
N THR A 269 30.15 1.38 9.36
CA THR A 269 28.85 1.41 8.68
C THR A 269 28.54 2.79 8.07
N ASN A 270 28.93 3.87 8.77
CA ASN A 270 28.78 5.23 8.25
C ASN A 270 29.53 5.45 6.93
N ALA A 271 30.79 5.00 6.84
CA ALA A 271 31.56 5.12 5.61
C ALA A 271 30.92 4.34 4.45
N GLY A 272 30.31 3.18 4.73
CA GLY A 272 29.52 2.44 3.74
C GLY A 272 28.33 3.24 3.23
N ILE A 273 27.55 3.82 4.15
CA ILE A 273 26.34 4.61 3.85
C ILE A 273 26.66 5.89 3.08
N SER A 274 27.64 6.69 3.50
CA SER A 274 28.00 7.89 2.72
C SER A 274 28.65 7.56 1.38
N HIS A 275 29.32 6.41 1.24
CA HIS A 275 29.79 5.97 -0.08
C HIS A 275 28.62 5.57 -0.99
N GLY A 276 27.61 4.88 -0.46
CA GLY A 276 26.37 4.59 -1.19
C GLY A 276 25.63 5.85 -1.61
N LEU A 277 25.54 6.84 -0.73
CA LEU A 277 24.95 8.15 -1.03
C LEU A 277 25.68 8.86 -2.19
N ARG A 278 27.01 8.87 -2.17
CA ARG A 278 27.81 9.41 -3.30
C ARG A 278 27.51 8.68 -4.61
N LEU A 279 27.39 7.36 -4.59
CA LEU A 279 27.08 6.58 -5.78
C LEU A 279 25.72 6.99 -6.40
N PHE A 280 24.71 7.28 -5.57
CA PHE A 280 23.43 7.84 -6.06
C PHE A 280 23.55 9.26 -6.61
N GLN A 281 24.44 10.09 -6.06
CA GLN A 281 24.66 11.47 -6.51
C GLN A 281 25.43 11.54 -7.83
N GLU A 282 26.37 10.62 -8.05
CA GLU A 282 27.17 10.50 -9.27
C GLU A 282 26.42 9.80 -10.41
N ALA A 283 25.31 9.11 -10.09
CA ALA A 283 24.48 8.43 -11.06
C ALA A 283 23.83 9.42 -12.04
N PRO A 284 23.72 9.07 -13.35
CA PRO A 284 22.84 9.82 -14.25
C PRO A 284 21.43 9.88 -13.68
N LEU A 285 20.85 11.09 -13.61
CA LEU A 285 19.56 11.32 -12.98
C LEU A 285 18.47 10.53 -13.70
N ARG A 286 17.73 9.70 -12.94
CA ARG A 286 16.43 9.17 -13.34
C ARG A 286 15.39 9.80 -12.42
N PRO A 287 14.85 10.97 -12.76
CA PRO A 287 13.98 11.68 -11.84
C PRO A 287 12.72 10.87 -11.52
N GLY A 288 12.24 11.01 -10.28
CA GLY A 288 11.15 10.21 -9.73
C GLY A 288 11.41 8.71 -9.53
N VAL A 289 12.54 8.14 -9.98
CA VAL A 289 12.86 6.73 -9.76
C VAL A 289 13.32 6.50 -8.30
N PRO A 290 12.72 5.54 -7.58
CA PRO A 290 13.12 5.18 -6.22
C PRO A 290 14.61 4.86 -6.09
N LYS A 291 15.24 5.42 -5.04
CA LYS A 291 16.61 5.11 -4.63
C LYS A 291 16.57 4.25 -3.37
N ILE A 292 17.09 3.04 -3.47
CA ILE A 292 17.02 2.04 -2.40
C ILE A 292 18.44 1.60 -2.04
N MET A 293 18.79 1.70 -0.77
CA MET A 293 20.06 1.22 -0.24
C MET A 293 19.81 0.09 0.76
N ALA A 294 20.38 -1.10 0.54
CA ALA A 294 20.34 -2.19 1.50
C ALA A 294 21.72 -2.39 2.13
N VAL A 295 21.82 -2.16 3.44
CA VAL A 295 23.04 -2.32 4.23
C VAL A 295 23.03 -3.69 4.90
N PHE A 296 24.02 -4.50 4.57
CA PHE A 296 24.21 -5.85 5.07
C PHE A 296 25.33 -5.83 6.10
N THR A 297 25.02 -6.09 7.38
CA THR A 297 25.98 -5.98 8.49
C THR A 297 25.56 -6.87 9.66
N ASP A 298 26.50 -7.22 10.55
CA ASP A 298 26.18 -7.83 11.84
C ASP A 298 25.76 -6.79 12.91
N GLY A 299 25.77 -5.50 12.57
CA GLY A 299 25.17 -4.43 13.37
C GLY A 299 26.01 -3.95 14.53
N VAL A 300 27.33 -4.15 14.53
CA VAL A 300 28.21 -3.51 15.51
C VAL A 300 29.17 -2.56 14.80
N SER A 301 28.76 -1.30 14.62
CA SER A 301 29.73 -0.29 14.20
C SER A 301 30.74 -0.03 15.31
N ASN A 302 32.02 -0.17 14.98
CA ASN A 302 33.13 0.10 15.89
C ASN A 302 33.43 1.61 16.01
N ILE A 303 32.68 2.48 15.32
CA ILE A 303 32.94 3.92 15.24
C ILE A 303 31.64 4.70 15.51
N GLY A 304 31.34 4.89 16.79
CA GLY A 304 30.31 5.79 17.32
C GLY A 304 30.85 6.49 18.58
N GLY A 305 31.14 7.79 18.47
CA GLY A 305 32.07 8.55 19.32
C GLY A 305 31.84 8.51 20.83
N GLU A 306 32.96 8.52 21.58
CA GLU A 306 33.25 8.84 23.01
C GLU A 306 32.21 8.56 24.13
N SER A 307 31.03 8.02 23.82
CA SER A 307 29.94 7.81 24.78
C SER A 307 29.13 6.54 24.50
N GLY A 308 29.58 5.65 23.61
CA GLY A 308 28.93 4.36 23.37
C GLY A 308 27.51 4.47 22.81
N ARG A 309 27.13 5.63 22.25
CA ARG A 309 25.87 5.86 21.56
C ARG A 309 26.11 5.74 20.06
N GLY A 310 26.02 4.50 19.56
CA GLY A 310 26.11 4.17 18.13
C GLY A 310 25.05 4.92 17.33
N GLY A 311 25.46 6.00 16.68
CA GLY A 311 24.64 6.74 15.73
C GLY A 311 25.16 6.52 14.31
N VAL A 312 24.24 6.49 13.35
CA VAL A 312 24.55 6.47 11.92
C VAL A 312 24.25 7.87 11.35
N PRO A 313 25.04 8.92 11.63
CA PRO A 313 24.72 10.31 11.26
C PRO A 313 24.34 10.49 9.80
N ASP A 314 24.98 9.75 8.90
CA ASP A 314 24.74 9.85 7.46
C ASP A 314 23.38 9.29 7.04
N ILE A 315 22.66 8.60 7.92
CA ILE A 315 21.30 8.12 7.60
C ILE A 315 20.32 9.27 7.41
N LYS A 316 20.51 10.39 8.11
CA LYS A 316 19.69 11.59 7.93
C LYS A 316 19.92 12.19 6.55
N LEU A 317 21.17 12.24 6.10
CA LEU A 317 21.53 12.71 4.77
C LEU A 317 20.95 11.81 3.67
N ALA A 318 20.97 10.49 3.89
CA ALA A 318 20.32 9.54 2.98
C ALA A 318 18.81 9.82 2.88
N GLN A 319 18.14 10.04 4.01
CA GLN A 319 16.71 10.37 4.05
C GLN A 319 16.41 11.70 3.35
N GLU A 320 17.20 12.75 3.59
CA GLU A 320 17.08 14.06 2.94
C GLU A 320 17.31 13.97 1.42
N ALA A 321 18.13 13.02 0.98
CA ALA A 321 18.38 12.73 -0.43
C ALA A 321 17.33 11.77 -1.06
N ASN A 322 16.24 11.47 -0.34
CA ASN A 322 15.19 10.52 -0.73
C ASN A 322 15.72 9.10 -1.02
N VAL A 323 16.74 8.65 -0.27
CA VAL A 323 17.26 7.28 -0.31
C VAL A 323 16.60 6.45 0.79
N ILE A 324 15.82 5.45 0.38
CA ILE A 324 15.18 4.53 1.31
C ILE A 324 16.17 3.45 1.72
N CYS A 325 16.46 3.40 3.01
CA CYS A 325 17.43 2.48 3.57
C CYS A 325 16.76 1.24 4.18
N PHE A 326 17.36 0.10 3.89
CA PHE A 326 17.07 -1.21 4.46
C PHE A 326 18.29 -1.70 5.22
N ALA A 327 18.04 -2.40 6.32
CA ALA A 327 19.07 -2.98 7.16
C ALA A 327 18.90 -4.50 7.21
N VAL A 328 19.95 -5.23 6.86
CA VAL A 328 19.95 -6.70 6.80
C VAL A 328 21.01 -7.22 7.75
N GLY A 329 20.55 -7.74 8.88
CA GLY A 329 21.39 -8.39 9.87
C GLY A 329 21.91 -9.71 9.36
N ILE A 330 23.24 -9.88 9.35
CA ILE A 330 23.90 -11.14 8.99
C ILE A 330 24.59 -11.74 10.22
N GLY A 331 24.55 -13.07 10.34
CA GLY A 331 25.32 -13.79 11.34
C GLY A 331 24.64 -13.85 12.70
N HIS A 332 25.43 -14.03 13.75
CA HIS A 332 24.92 -14.42 15.07
C HIS A 332 24.84 -13.28 16.10
N TYR A 333 25.53 -12.14 15.87
CA TYR A 333 25.64 -11.05 16.83
C TYR A 333 24.90 -9.77 16.37
N ILE A 334 23.66 -9.95 15.88
CA ILE A 334 22.88 -8.86 15.28
C ILE A 334 22.37 -7.87 16.34
N ASN A 335 22.79 -6.61 16.25
CA ASN A 335 22.20 -5.51 17.02
C ASN A 335 20.97 -4.92 16.31
N ARG A 336 19.77 -5.29 16.78
CA ARG A 336 18.51 -4.83 16.17
C ARG A 336 18.31 -3.30 16.27
N ASP A 337 18.79 -2.65 17.33
CA ASP A 337 18.61 -1.21 17.50
C ASP A 337 19.44 -0.42 16.47
N GLU A 338 20.66 -0.88 16.18
CA GLU A 338 21.50 -0.30 15.12
C GLU A 338 20.88 -0.54 13.73
N LEU A 339 20.39 -1.75 13.44
CA LEU A 339 19.66 -2.01 12.20
C LEU A 339 18.42 -1.10 12.06
N LEU A 340 17.71 -0.85 13.16
CA LEU A 340 16.56 0.03 13.16
C LEU A 340 16.96 1.51 12.93
N GLU A 341 18.13 1.95 13.40
CA GLU A 341 18.69 3.26 13.05
C GLU A 341 19.02 3.35 11.55
N ILE A 342 19.70 2.35 10.99
CA ILE A 342 20.01 2.27 9.55
C ILE A 342 18.72 2.26 8.71
N ALA A 343 17.67 1.60 9.18
CA ALA A 343 16.36 1.60 8.54
C ALA A 343 15.54 2.89 8.79
N TYR A 344 16.15 3.94 9.33
CA TYR A 344 15.49 5.21 9.70
C TYR A 344 14.22 5.00 10.54
N LYS A 345 14.32 4.15 11.57
CA LYS A 345 13.23 3.78 12.47
C LYS A 345 12.01 3.15 11.79
N ARG A 346 12.21 2.47 10.64
CA ARG A 346 11.18 1.69 9.94
C ARG A 346 11.38 0.19 10.18
N PRO A 347 10.63 -0.45 11.12
CA PRO A 347 10.81 -1.87 11.42
C PRO A 347 10.58 -2.80 10.23
N LEU A 348 9.75 -2.39 9.26
CA LEU A 348 9.49 -3.16 8.03
C LEU A 348 10.72 -3.24 7.12
N HIS A 349 11.67 -2.32 7.25
CA HIS A 349 12.89 -2.27 6.46
C HIS A 349 14.06 -2.99 7.15
N VAL A 350 13.82 -3.60 8.31
CA VAL A 350 14.81 -4.39 9.05
C VAL A 350 14.57 -5.87 8.79
N PHE A 351 15.60 -6.54 8.29
CA PHE A 351 15.63 -7.97 8.07
C PHE A 351 16.73 -8.60 8.91
N GLN A 352 16.50 -9.83 9.38
CA GLN A 352 17.51 -10.61 10.08
C GLN A 352 17.63 -11.95 9.37
N LEU A 353 18.78 -12.18 8.76
CA LEU A 353 19.12 -13.44 8.11
C LEU A 353 19.88 -14.29 9.11
N THR A 354 19.14 -14.89 10.04
CA THR A 354 19.71 -15.80 11.05
C THR A 354 20.04 -17.17 10.44
N ARG A 355 19.38 -17.54 9.33
CA ARG A 355 19.56 -18.81 8.62
C ARG A 355 19.35 -18.63 7.10
N PHE A 356 20.08 -19.44 6.32
CA PHE A 356 20.02 -19.42 4.84
C PHE A 356 18.71 -19.96 4.25
N ASP A 357 17.89 -20.70 5.02
CA ASP A 357 16.57 -21.14 4.57
C ASP A 357 15.51 -20.03 4.61
N ALA A 358 15.77 -18.94 5.35
CA ALA A 358 14.93 -17.75 5.36
C ALA A 358 15.18 -16.81 4.16
N LEU A 359 16.12 -17.15 3.26
CA LEU A 359 16.46 -16.29 2.12
C LEU A 359 15.33 -16.14 1.11
N LEU A 360 14.59 -17.22 0.81
CA LEU A 360 13.46 -17.15 -0.12
C LEU A 360 12.39 -16.17 0.41
N GLU A 361 12.12 -16.25 1.71
CA GLU A 361 11.18 -15.36 2.38
C GLU A 361 11.70 -13.90 2.39
N PHE A 362 13.00 -13.71 2.63
CA PHE A 362 13.62 -12.41 2.48
C PHE A 362 13.43 -11.87 1.06
N PHE A 363 13.75 -12.62 0.01
CA PHE A 363 13.65 -12.16 -1.37
C PHE A 363 12.22 -11.76 -1.70
N ARG A 364 11.25 -12.60 -1.35
CA ARG A 364 9.83 -12.32 -1.56
C ARG A 364 9.42 -11.02 -0.87
N ARG A 365 9.72 -10.88 0.42
CA ARG A 365 9.32 -9.70 1.22
C ARG A 365 10.07 -8.44 0.83
N PHE A 366 11.36 -8.54 0.58
CA PHE A 366 12.17 -7.43 0.12
C PHE A 366 11.62 -6.91 -1.21
N ASN A 367 11.38 -7.81 -2.17
CA ASN A 367 10.79 -7.44 -3.47
C ASN A 367 9.40 -6.81 -3.30
N LEU A 368 8.53 -7.36 -2.46
CA LEU A 368 7.21 -6.77 -2.19
C LEU A 368 7.29 -5.33 -1.65
N ILE A 369 8.19 -5.08 -0.70
CA ILE A 369 8.32 -3.77 -0.06
C ILE A 369 9.01 -2.78 -1.01
N THR A 370 10.07 -3.18 -1.71
CA THR A 370 10.78 -2.28 -2.65
C THR A 370 9.91 -1.92 -3.85
N CYS A 371 9.06 -2.84 -4.31
CA CYS A 371 8.10 -2.60 -5.39
C CYS A 371 6.93 -1.69 -4.98
N ALA A 372 6.65 -1.59 -3.68
CA ALA A 372 5.65 -0.68 -3.12
C ALA A 372 6.23 0.71 -2.80
N VAL A 373 7.50 0.97 -3.12
CA VAL A 373 8.08 2.31 -2.94
C VAL A 373 7.51 3.26 -4.00
N PRO A 374 6.91 4.41 -3.61
CA PRO A 374 6.37 5.35 -4.56
C PRO A 374 7.46 6.04 -5.39
N GLN A 375 7.17 6.28 -6.67
CA GLN A 375 7.94 7.21 -7.49
C GLN A 375 7.68 8.65 -7.03
N THR A 376 8.69 9.51 -7.09
CA THR A 376 8.59 10.91 -6.64
C THR A 376 8.96 11.91 -7.76
N PRO A 377 8.22 11.95 -8.89
CA PRO A 377 8.51 12.92 -9.94
C PRO A 377 8.40 14.36 -9.42
N ALA A 378 9.19 15.26 -10.00
CA ALA A 378 9.03 16.68 -9.69
C ALA A 378 7.68 17.20 -10.20
N LEU A 379 7.22 18.32 -9.65
CA LEU A 379 6.10 19.04 -10.26
C LEU A 379 6.49 19.51 -11.66
N GLU A 380 5.50 19.56 -12.56
CA GLU A 380 5.69 19.87 -14.00
C GLU A 380 6.51 18.81 -14.77
N GLU A 381 6.86 17.71 -14.12
CA GLU A 381 7.52 16.59 -14.76
C GLU A 381 6.49 15.55 -15.22
N ARG A 382 6.47 15.31 -16.53
CA ARG A 382 5.68 14.23 -17.12
C ARG A 382 6.48 12.94 -17.14
N THR A 383 5.96 11.91 -16.50
CA THR A 383 6.51 10.55 -16.55
C THR A 383 5.58 9.62 -17.32
N SER A 384 6.13 8.54 -17.86
CA SER A 384 5.37 7.50 -18.57
C SER A 384 5.79 6.12 -18.12
N ASP A 385 4.82 5.21 -18.01
CA ASP A 385 5.04 3.84 -17.56
C ASP A 385 4.11 2.86 -18.27
N THR A 386 4.41 1.57 -18.16
CA THR A 386 3.60 0.46 -18.66
C THR A 386 3.31 -0.52 -17.52
N LEU A 387 2.04 -0.88 -17.33
CA LEU A 387 1.59 -1.81 -16.30
C LEU A 387 1.00 -3.07 -16.92
N ALA A 388 1.39 -4.22 -16.38
CA ALA A 388 0.67 -5.45 -16.62
C ALA A 388 -0.70 -5.44 -15.91
N GLY A 389 -1.55 -6.41 -16.24
CA GLY A 389 -2.81 -6.61 -15.52
C GLY A 389 -2.59 -6.92 -14.05
N ASN A 390 -3.37 -6.23 -13.20
CA ASN A 390 -3.30 -6.22 -11.74
C ASN A 390 -2.00 -5.64 -11.16
N GLU A 391 -1.15 -5.03 -11.97
CA GLU A 391 0.01 -4.28 -11.46
C GLU A 391 -0.44 -2.88 -11.00
N THR A 392 0.16 -2.42 -9.91
CA THR A 392 -0.04 -1.07 -9.39
C THR A 392 1.29 -0.32 -9.43
N ARG A 393 1.25 0.94 -9.87
CA ARG A 393 2.36 1.87 -9.66
C ARG A 393 1.97 2.97 -8.70
N LEU A 394 2.88 3.28 -7.80
CA LEU A 394 2.70 4.25 -6.74
C LEU A 394 3.51 5.50 -7.03
N TYR A 395 2.95 6.64 -6.66
CA TYR A 395 3.53 7.96 -6.78
C TYR A 395 3.31 8.73 -5.47
N ALA A 396 4.25 9.61 -5.14
CA ALA A 396 4.08 10.58 -4.08
C ALA A 396 4.45 11.95 -4.65
N PHE A 397 3.52 12.90 -4.52
CA PHE A 397 3.71 14.27 -4.97
C PHE A 397 3.67 15.23 -3.78
N PRO A 398 4.49 16.28 -3.77
CA PRO A 398 4.29 17.37 -2.82
C PRO A 398 2.89 17.97 -3.04
N LEU A 399 2.21 18.33 -1.95
CA LEU A 399 0.86 18.89 -1.96
C LEU A 399 0.92 20.38 -1.58
N PRO A 400 0.80 21.29 -2.56
CA PRO A 400 0.78 22.73 -2.33
C PRO A 400 -0.45 23.21 -1.53
N PRO A 401 -0.37 24.39 -0.89
CA PRO A 401 -1.50 25.03 -0.20
C PRO A 401 -2.76 25.27 -1.03
N GLU A 402 -2.59 25.49 -2.33
CA GLU A 402 -3.64 25.69 -3.31
C GLU A 402 -4.29 24.39 -3.80
N GLY A 403 -3.66 23.25 -3.54
CA GLY A 403 -4.01 21.95 -4.09
C GLY A 403 -3.10 21.54 -5.24
N LEU A 404 -3.44 20.41 -5.86
CA LEU A 404 -2.63 19.78 -6.90
C LEU A 404 -3.51 19.40 -8.09
N LEU A 405 -3.05 19.69 -9.31
CA LEU A 405 -3.67 19.20 -10.53
C LEU A 405 -2.86 18.00 -11.03
N VAL A 406 -3.43 16.81 -10.96
CA VAL A 406 -2.82 15.57 -11.45
C VAL A 406 -3.46 15.19 -12.78
N SER A 407 -2.68 15.23 -13.85
CA SER A 407 -3.11 14.77 -15.17
C SER A 407 -2.66 13.33 -15.39
N VAL A 408 -3.60 12.44 -15.70
CA VAL A 408 -3.35 11.02 -16.01
C VAL A 408 -3.86 10.75 -17.41
N ASP A 409 -2.96 10.56 -18.37
CA ASP A 409 -3.35 10.25 -19.76
C ASP A 409 -3.15 8.75 -20.00
N ILE A 410 -4.23 8.03 -20.33
CA ILE A 410 -4.17 6.60 -20.66
C ILE A 410 -4.04 6.45 -22.18
N ASN A 411 -2.88 5.99 -22.64
CA ASN A 411 -2.54 5.85 -24.06
C ASN A 411 -2.92 4.47 -24.62
N GLN A 412 -2.97 3.44 -23.78
CA GLN A 412 -3.32 2.07 -24.14
C GLN A 412 -3.90 1.34 -22.91
N GLY A 413 -4.92 0.50 -23.11
CA GLY A 413 -5.51 -0.33 -22.06
C GLY A 413 -6.45 0.42 -21.12
N LEU A 414 -6.68 -0.15 -19.93
CA LEU A 414 -7.53 0.42 -18.88
C LEU A 414 -6.75 0.52 -17.57
N ALA A 415 -6.54 1.74 -17.09
CA ALA A 415 -5.97 1.99 -15.79
C ALA A 415 -6.94 2.81 -14.91
N LEU A 416 -6.93 2.56 -13.60
CA LEU A 416 -7.71 3.28 -12.61
C LEU A 416 -6.77 3.96 -11.63
N GLY A 417 -6.98 5.25 -11.36
CA GLY A 417 -6.17 5.98 -10.40
C GLY A 417 -6.88 6.24 -9.08
N TYR A 418 -6.14 6.27 -7.98
CA TYR A 418 -6.63 6.63 -6.65
C TYR A 418 -5.64 7.54 -5.95
N TYR A 419 -6.10 8.40 -5.06
CA TYR A 419 -5.23 9.21 -4.22
C TYR A 419 -5.60 9.12 -2.74
N SER A 420 -4.62 9.38 -1.87
CA SER A 420 -4.83 9.52 -0.44
C SER A 420 -3.84 10.50 0.19
N TYR A 421 -4.30 11.22 1.22
CA TYR A 421 -3.45 12.09 2.04
C TYR A 421 -2.73 11.34 3.16
N ASP A 422 -3.23 10.16 3.54
CA ASP A 422 -2.83 9.46 4.76
C ASP A 422 -2.34 8.03 4.52
N PHE A 423 -2.59 7.47 3.34
CA PHE A 423 -2.21 6.10 3.00
C PHE A 423 -1.22 6.08 1.84
N GLU A 424 -0.02 5.51 2.08
CA GLU A 424 1.04 5.42 1.05
C GLU A 424 0.62 4.58 -0.17
N ASN A 425 -0.31 3.65 0.03
CA ASN A 425 -0.80 2.71 -0.98
C ASN A 425 -2.32 2.86 -1.17
N PRO A 426 -2.81 3.97 -1.77
CA PRO A 426 -4.23 4.12 -2.01
C PRO A 426 -4.72 3.03 -2.97
N SER A 427 -5.92 2.52 -2.73
CA SER A 427 -6.49 1.40 -3.49
C SER A 427 -8.01 1.55 -3.64
N PRO A 428 -8.68 0.73 -4.45
CA PRO A 428 -10.14 0.71 -4.52
C PRO A 428 -10.83 0.41 -3.19
N ALA A 429 -10.10 -0.18 -2.23
CA ALA A 429 -10.59 -0.49 -0.89
C ALA A 429 -10.31 0.62 0.13
N LEU A 430 -9.31 1.48 -0.12
CA LEU A 430 -8.88 2.52 0.80
C LEU A 430 -8.31 3.72 0.03
N ASN A 431 -9.07 4.80 -0.10
CA ASN A 431 -8.64 6.02 -0.82
C ASN A 431 -9.44 7.25 -0.36
N ASP A 432 -8.90 8.44 -0.61
CA ASP A 432 -9.61 9.71 -0.40
C ASP A 432 -10.30 10.19 -1.68
N GLY A 433 -9.90 9.70 -2.85
CA GLY A 433 -10.62 9.91 -4.09
C GLY A 433 -10.02 9.15 -5.29
N VAL A 434 -10.71 9.27 -6.43
CA VAL A 434 -10.40 8.57 -7.68
C VAL A 434 -9.83 9.56 -8.70
N LEU A 435 -8.85 9.13 -9.47
CA LEU A 435 -8.30 9.86 -10.62
C LEU A 435 -8.81 9.22 -11.91
N ASN A 436 -9.46 10.02 -12.74
CA ASN A 436 -9.92 9.64 -14.06
C ASN A 436 -8.88 10.00 -15.12
N SER A 437 -9.05 9.47 -16.34
CA SER A 437 -8.26 9.92 -17.48
C SER A 437 -8.48 11.42 -17.74
N GLY A 438 -7.40 12.17 -17.95
CA GLY A 438 -7.35 13.63 -18.03
C GLY A 438 -6.92 14.29 -16.73
N SER A 439 -7.28 15.56 -16.55
CA SER A 439 -6.86 16.38 -15.41
C SER A 439 -7.79 16.22 -14.21
N ASN A 440 -7.21 15.95 -13.03
CA ASN A 440 -7.91 15.73 -11.77
C ASN A 440 -7.42 16.74 -10.73
N PHE A 441 -8.33 17.46 -10.11
CA PHE A 441 -7.97 18.37 -9.02
C PHE A 441 -8.03 17.66 -7.67
N ILE A 442 -6.90 17.60 -6.99
CA ILE A 442 -6.78 17.14 -5.61
C ILE A 442 -6.77 18.40 -4.71
N PRO A 443 -7.78 18.59 -3.84
CA PRO A 443 -7.84 19.78 -3.01
C PRO A 443 -6.72 19.78 -1.95
N PRO A 444 -6.36 20.96 -1.42
CA PRO A 444 -5.41 21.03 -0.33
C PRO A 444 -5.96 20.36 0.92
N ARG A 445 -5.06 19.84 1.77
CA ARG A 445 -5.44 19.15 3.00
C ARG A 445 -6.03 20.14 4.01
N ARG A 446 -7.33 20.02 4.29
CA ARG A 446 -7.99 20.81 5.33
C ARG A 446 -7.85 20.12 6.68
N THR A 447 -6.88 20.53 7.51
CA THR A 447 -6.78 20.03 8.89
C THR A 447 -7.55 20.93 9.87
N PRO A 448 -8.39 20.38 10.76
CA PRO A 448 -9.03 21.15 11.82
C PRO A 448 -7.98 21.77 12.76
N LYS A 449 -8.06 23.08 13.03
CA LYS A 449 -7.22 23.76 14.03
C LYS A 449 -7.33 23.08 15.40
N THR A 450 -6.19 22.95 16.09
CA THR A 450 -6.18 22.55 17.50
C THR A 450 -6.77 23.66 18.38
N LEU A 451 -7.33 23.32 19.56
CA LEU A 451 -7.96 24.27 20.49
C LEU A 451 -7.04 25.44 20.89
N ARG A 452 -5.72 25.26 20.86
CA ARG A 452 -4.73 26.29 21.17
C ARG A 452 -4.64 27.37 20.09
N GLN A 453 -4.78 27.00 18.82
CA GLN A 453 -4.72 27.90 17.65
C GLN A 453 -6.02 28.66 17.40
N LYS A 454 -7.13 28.26 18.03
CA LYS A 454 -8.41 28.99 17.99
C LYS A 454 -8.42 30.24 18.85
N ARG A 455 -7.51 30.37 19.82
CA ARG A 455 -7.53 31.48 20.79
C ARG A 455 -6.95 32.78 20.24
N ASP A 456 -6.14 32.72 19.18
CA ASP A 456 -5.36 33.86 18.70
C ASP A 456 -5.92 34.54 17.43
N LEU A 457 -6.93 33.98 16.77
CA LEU A 457 -7.49 34.54 15.52
C LEU A 457 -9.01 34.36 15.45
N ASN A 458 -9.71 35.47 15.25
CA ASN A 458 -11.17 35.57 15.23
C ASN A 458 -11.77 35.18 13.86
N GLU A 459 -11.29 34.09 13.27
CA GLU A 459 -11.77 33.60 11.97
C GLU A 459 -11.61 32.08 11.82
N SER A 460 -12.62 31.45 11.20
CA SER A 460 -12.66 30.03 10.86
C SER A 460 -11.69 29.70 9.72
N THR A 461 -10.39 29.74 9.99
CA THR A 461 -9.35 29.41 9.00
C THR A 461 -8.70 28.06 9.31
N PHE A 462 -8.47 27.25 8.28
CA PHE A 462 -7.73 25.97 8.33
C PHE A 462 -6.22 26.26 8.22
N VAL A 463 -5.36 25.41 8.80
CA VAL A 463 -3.90 25.53 8.63
C VAL A 463 -3.48 24.56 7.53
N VAL A 464 -2.78 25.06 6.51
CA VAL A 464 -2.12 24.23 5.51
C VAL A 464 -0.76 23.82 6.08
N GLY A 465 -0.52 22.51 6.22
CA GLY A 465 0.79 21.98 6.61
C GLY A 465 1.79 22.14 5.46
N THR A 466 2.95 22.72 5.74
CA THR A 466 3.98 23.10 4.74
C THR A 466 4.76 21.93 4.14
N ASP A 467 4.66 20.73 4.74
CA ASP A 467 5.30 19.48 4.27
C ASP A 467 4.25 18.39 4.02
N SER A 468 3.16 18.73 3.32
CA SER A 468 2.13 17.76 2.98
C SER A 468 2.49 17.10 1.64
N GLN A 469 2.33 15.78 1.56
CA GLN A 469 2.38 15.03 0.30
C GLN A 469 1.04 14.33 0.06
N VAL A 470 0.75 14.02 -1.20
CA VAL A 470 -0.35 13.16 -1.58
C VAL A 470 0.21 11.91 -2.25
N PHE A 471 -0.32 10.76 -1.85
CA PHE A 471 0.01 9.48 -2.47
C PHE A 471 -1.00 9.18 -3.55
N VAL A 472 -0.51 8.67 -4.66
CA VAL A 472 -1.30 8.32 -5.84
C VAL A 472 -0.96 6.91 -6.26
N SER A 473 -1.95 6.13 -6.64
CA SER A 473 -1.77 4.83 -7.27
C SER A 473 -2.42 4.81 -8.63
N ILE A 474 -1.80 4.11 -9.58
CA ILE A 474 -2.34 3.78 -10.89
C ILE A 474 -2.37 2.27 -11.01
N PHE A 475 -3.57 1.70 -11.15
CA PHE A 475 -3.84 0.27 -11.20
C PHE A 475 -4.18 -0.17 -12.62
N GLY A 476 -3.41 -1.09 -13.21
CA GLY A 476 -3.68 -1.66 -14.53
C GLY A 476 -4.73 -2.77 -14.50
N LYS A 477 -5.77 -2.66 -15.34
CA LYS A 477 -6.86 -3.66 -15.45
C LYS A 477 -6.70 -4.62 -16.62
N GLU A 478 -6.15 -4.16 -17.73
CA GLU A 478 -5.91 -5.02 -18.91
C GLU A 478 -4.51 -5.63 -18.89
N THR A 479 -4.23 -6.53 -19.84
CA THR A 479 -2.93 -7.20 -19.94
C THR A 479 -1.75 -6.24 -20.14
N THR A 480 -1.98 -5.08 -20.78
CA THR A 480 -0.98 -4.04 -20.97
C THR A 480 -1.65 -2.67 -20.91
N ASN A 481 -1.19 -1.83 -20.01
CA ASN A 481 -1.76 -0.49 -19.77
C ASN A 481 -0.62 0.52 -19.86
N LYS A 482 -0.68 1.45 -20.82
CA LYS A 482 0.31 2.53 -20.97
C LYS A 482 -0.32 3.84 -20.58
N TYR A 483 0.38 4.61 -19.78
CA TYR A 483 -0.10 5.91 -19.33
C TYR A 483 1.06 6.89 -19.13
N SER A 484 0.72 8.18 -19.11
CA SER A 484 1.56 9.23 -18.56
C SER A 484 0.88 9.93 -17.38
N ILE A 485 1.69 10.37 -16.43
CA ILE A 485 1.25 11.15 -15.27
C ILE A 485 2.12 12.39 -15.09
N GLU A 486 1.47 13.49 -14.75
CA GLU A 486 2.10 14.78 -14.49
C GLU A 486 1.31 15.50 -13.38
N ALA A 487 2.02 16.14 -12.46
CA ALA A 487 1.42 16.90 -11.38
C ALA A 487 1.85 18.37 -11.48
N LEU A 488 0.88 19.28 -11.39
CA LEU A 488 1.08 20.73 -11.46
C LEU A 488 0.53 21.39 -10.20
N ASN A 489 1.11 22.54 -9.82
CA ASN A 489 0.44 23.45 -8.92
C ASN A 489 -0.89 23.87 -9.55
N GLY A 490 -1.98 23.82 -8.81
CA GLY A 490 -3.27 24.15 -9.39
C GLY A 490 -4.30 24.48 -8.33
N ASP A 491 -5.11 25.49 -8.62
CA ASP A 491 -6.20 26.01 -7.80
C ASP A 491 -7.57 25.57 -8.35
N GLY A 492 -7.70 24.39 -8.95
CA GLY A 492 -8.98 23.86 -9.47
C GLY A 492 -9.63 24.65 -10.62
N PHE A 493 -9.22 25.89 -10.90
CA PHE A 493 -9.77 26.77 -11.96
C PHE A 493 -9.21 26.43 -13.35
N VAL A 494 -8.08 25.73 -13.43
CA VAL A 494 -7.38 25.37 -14.68
C VAL A 494 -8.16 24.36 -15.55
N LEU A 495 -9.16 23.66 -14.99
CA LEU A 495 -10.01 22.71 -15.74
C LEU A 495 -10.84 23.35 -16.88
N ASN A 496 -10.87 24.68 -16.99
CA ASN A 496 -11.58 25.41 -18.05
C ASN A 496 -10.69 25.94 -19.20
N HIS A 497 -9.37 25.73 -19.18
CA HIS A 497 -8.47 26.33 -20.18
C HIS A 497 -7.75 25.36 -21.13
N SER A 498 -7.97 24.05 -21.03
CA SER A 498 -7.38 23.06 -21.96
C SER A 498 -8.27 22.68 -23.15
N LYS A 499 -9.08 23.61 -23.67
CA LYS A 499 -9.69 23.49 -25.00
C LYS A 499 -9.57 24.80 -25.77
N SER A 500 -8.39 25.05 -26.35
CA SER A 500 -8.26 26.02 -27.45
C SER A 500 -8.93 25.44 -28.71
N VAL A 501 -10.26 25.60 -28.81
CA VAL A 501 -10.99 25.38 -30.06
C VAL A 501 -11.03 26.71 -30.82
N ALA A 502 -10.55 26.68 -32.06
CA ALA A 502 -10.50 27.84 -32.95
C ALA A 502 -11.86 28.57 -33.06
N PRO A 503 -11.89 29.88 -33.35
CA PRO A 503 -13.07 30.73 -33.20
C PRO A 503 -14.27 30.42 -34.12
N GLY A 504 -14.15 29.45 -35.02
CA GLY A 504 -15.22 29.08 -35.97
C GLY A 504 -16.23 28.04 -35.47
N SER A 505 -15.91 27.27 -34.42
CA SER A 505 -16.73 26.10 -34.03
C SER A 505 -17.87 26.43 -33.05
N ALA A 506 -17.82 27.57 -32.35
CA ALA A 506 -18.86 27.98 -31.40
C ALA A 506 -20.18 28.34 -32.10
N VAL A 507 -20.12 28.93 -33.29
CA VAL A 507 -21.33 29.29 -34.09
C VAL A 507 -22.04 28.04 -34.58
N LEU A 508 -21.29 26.99 -34.98
CA LEU A 508 -21.87 25.73 -35.45
C LEU A 508 -22.50 24.91 -34.30
N LEU A 509 -21.94 25.00 -33.08
CA LEU A 509 -22.49 24.34 -31.89
C LEU A 509 -23.77 25.03 -31.40
N MET A 510 -23.82 26.37 -31.43
CA MET A 510 -25.02 27.15 -31.08
C MET A 510 -26.17 26.94 -32.08
N LEU A 511 -25.86 26.81 -33.37
CA LEU A 511 -26.85 26.44 -34.40
C LEU A 511 -27.38 25.00 -34.21
N LYS A 512 -26.54 24.06 -33.76
CA LYS A 512 -26.99 22.68 -33.46
C LYS A 512 -27.80 22.58 -32.16
N LEU A 513 -27.46 23.36 -31.13
CA LEU A 513 -28.22 23.42 -29.86
C LEU A 513 -29.60 24.06 -30.03
N SER A 514 -29.71 25.12 -30.85
CA SER A 514 -31.00 25.74 -31.17
C SER A 514 -31.90 24.79 -31.98
N ALA A 515 -31.35 24.04 -32.94
CA ALA A 515 -32.10 23.00 -33.67
C ALA A 515 -32.55 21.83 -32.77
N PHE A 516 -31.73 21.43 -31.79
CA PHE A 516 -32.08 20.37 -30.83
C PHE A 516 -33.12 20.80 -29.79
N LEU A 517 -33.09 22.07 -29.37
CA LEU A 517 -34.12 22.65 -28.50
C LEU A 517 -35.44 22.82 -29.25
N ALA A 518 -35.41 23.24 -30.52
CA ALA A 518 -36.61 23.34 -31.36
C ALA A 518 -37.28 21.97 -31.59
N SER A 519 -36.49 20.90 -31.80
CA SER A 519 -37.03 19.54 -31.99
C SER A 519 -37.63 18.96 -30.70
N LYS A 520 -37.03 19.23 -29.53
CA LYS A 520 -37.61 18.86 -28.23
C LYS A 520 -38.89 19.64 -27.91
N LEU A 521 -38.96 20.93 -28.26
CA LEU A 521 -40.18 21.72 -28.07
C LEU A 521 -41.31 21.20 -28.96
N ALA A 522 -41.02 20.89 -30.23
CA ALA A 522 -41.98 20.30 -31.16
C ALA A 522 -42.48 18.93 -30.68
N TYR A 523 -41.59 18.08 -30.14
CA TYR A 523 -41.95 16.79 -29.55
C TYR A 523 -42.86 16.95 -28.31
N CYS A 524 -42.56 17.90 -27.42
CA CYS A 524 -43.41 18.20 -26.27
C CYS A 524 -44.80 18.73 -26.66
N ILE A 525 -44.89 19.57 -27.70
CA ILE A 525 -46.17 20.09 -28.20
C ILE A 525 -46.99 18.97 -28.86
N LEU A 526 -46.38 18.08 -29.65
CA LEU A 526 -47.06 16.92 -30.23
C LEU A 526 -47.59 15.97 -29.15
N LYS A 527 -46.78 15.68 -28.12
CA LYS A 527 -47.15 14.79 -27.02
C LYS A 527 -48.32 15.35 -26.20
N ARG A 528 -48.35 16.67 -25.96
CA ARG A 528 -49.45 17.35 -25.27
C ARG A 528 -50.75 17.34 -26.11
N THR A 529 -50.64 17.48 -27.43
CA THR A 529 -51.81 17.45 -28.34
C THR A 529 -52.39 16.03 -28.47
N LEU A 530 -51.54 15.00 -28.47
CA LEU A 530 -51.94 13.59 -28.42
C LEU A 530 -52.59 13.20 -27.09
N LEU A 531 -52.07 13.70 -25.96
CA LEU A 531 -52.65 13.46 -24.63
C LEU A 531 -54.05 14.08 -24.50
N ILE A 532 -54.26 15.28 -25.05
CA ILE A 532 -55.57 15.96 -25.05
C ILE A 532 -56.58 15.22 -25.96
N LYS A 533 -56.14 14.65 -27.08
CA LYS A 533 -57.00 13.79 -27.92
C LYS A 533 -57.35 12.46 -27.22
N PHE A 534 -56.40 11.84 -26.51
CA PHE A 534 -56.63 10.62 -25.75
C PHE A 534 -57.62 10.82 -24.59
N LEU A 535 -57.49 11.93 -23.86
CA LEU A 535 -58.41 12.27 -22.75
C LEU A 535 -59.84 12.55 -23.23
N ARG A 536 -60.03 13.08 -24.46
CA ARG A 536 -61.37 13.27 -25.05
C ARG A 536 -62.04 11.96 -25.50
N VAL A 537 -61.27 10.93 -25.83
CA VAL A 537 -61.80 9.59 -26.15
C VAL A 537 -62.15 8.83 -24.87
N TRP A 538 -61.32 8.94 -23.83
CA TRP A 538 -61.50 8.22 -22.57
C TRP A 538 -62.72 8.68 -21.76
N VAL A 539 -63.11 9.96 -21.84
CA VAL A 539 -64.31 10.48 -21.15
C VAL A 539 -65.62 10.04 -21.81
N LYS A 540 -65.61 9.51 -23.04
CA LYS A 540 -66.81 8.99 -23.71
C LYS A 540 -67.15 7.52 -23.38
N ASP A 541 -66.22 6.75 -22.81
CA ASP A 541 -66.35 5.28 -22.64
C ASP A 541 -66.76 4.82 -21.23
N GLN A 542 -66.99 5.74 -20.27
CA GLN A 542 -67.30 5.40 -18.87
C GLN A 542 -68.81 5.33 -18.55
N SER A 543 -69.71 5.29 -19.55
CA SER A 543 -71.17 5.27 -19.33
C SER A 543 -71.82 3.88 -19.32
N PHE A 544 -71.08 2.78 -19.39
CA PHE A 544 -71.64 1.42 -19.43
C PHE A 544 -70.83 0.45 -18.56
N CYS A 545 -71.14 0.37 -17.26
CA CYS A 545 -71.00 -0.85 -16.44
C CYS A 545 -71.54 -0.60 -15.02
N TYR A 546 -72.86 -0.56 -14.90
CA TYR A 546 -73.56 -0.79 -13.65
C TYR A 546 -74.77 -1.65 -14.01
N TYR A 547 -74.76 -2.95 -13.71
CA TYR A 547 -75.93 -3.70 -13.22
C TYR A 547 -75.59 -5.18 -12.90
N SER A 548 -75.99 -5.56 -11.69
CA SER A 548 -76.54 -6.87 -11.29
C SER A 548 -75.66 -8.07 -10.93
N ARG A 549 -75.61 -8.29 -9.61
CA ARG A 549 -75.59 -9.59 -8.90
C ARG A 549 -76.57 -10.63 -9.48
N LYS A 550 -76.26 -11.93 -9.37
CA LYS A 550 -76.92 -12.91 -8.45
C LYS A 550 -76.63 -14.38 -8.82
N THR A 551 -76.48 -15.19 -7.76
CA THR A 551 -76.86 -16.63 -7.60
C THR A 551 -76.10 -17.69 -8.43
N ARG A 552 -75.92 -18.95 -8.03
CA ARG A 552 -75.87 -19.76 -6.77
C ARG A 552 -75.63 -21.19 -7.30
N LEU A 553 -74.83 -22.01 -6.60
CA LEU A 553 -74.85 -23.49 -6.54
C LEU A 553 -74.75 -24.32 -7.85
N ALA A 554 -73.67 -25.10 -7.95
CA ALA A 554 -73.69 -26.55 -7.71
C ALA A 554 -72.28 -27.00 -7.31
#